data_AF-A0A5C9BS03-F1
#
_entry.id   AF-A0A5C9BS03-F1
#
_cell.length_a   1.000
_cell.length_b   1.000
_cell.length_c   1.000
_cell.angle_alpha   90.00
_cell.angle_beta   90.00
_cell.angle_gamma   90.00
#
_symmetry.space_group_name_H-M   'P 1'
#
loop_
_entity.id
_entity.type
_entity.pdbx_description
1 polymer ?
#
loop_
_entity_poly.entity_id
_entity_poly.type
_entity_poly.pdbx_seq_one_letter_code
_entity_poly.pdbx_strand_id
1 'polypeptide(L)'
;MEAVATPQITRVSVNKGITLTQPVIGRIAMGHTVLRDDKALPVKDDHFTLTTLVQDRETRVWEEHPIQQTHSKADEKLRAIPVRIAYNDVNLNLNNSYTAFDPKKGRVLCTGNGVRARRATEDGVEEIDCPRPEACEYGQRQRCKNFSRAYFRVEGQEDELGTFILRTTSYNSLDRLGSRLNQLSGLTGGRIAGMPMMLVMTGKSTTQSFRDAIQFADLVTRPGMNLISAVKEANDYQATMSQAGLSLDNLEIALRAGLANSAFADELEDVDEWLTDEDLIDAVGQQQGQRNTGLRGMDSLTERLSLLSQQNEEKGAEANAELTPPGQATGPESAEGGGELPAQQELIAV
;
A
#
# COMPACT_ATOMS: atom_id res chain seq x y z
N MET A 1 46.91 -28.81 -4.58
CA MET A 1 45.52 -28.41 -4.80
C MET A 1 45.57 -27.07 -5.49
N GLU A 2 45.50 -27.06 -6.82
CA GLU A 2 45.40 -25.81 -7.57
C GLU A 2 44.07 -25.16 -7.21
N ALA A 3 44.12 -23.90 -6.76
CA ALA A 3 42.94 -23.10 -6.54
C ALA A 3 42.26 -22.90 -7.90
N VAL A 4 41.16 -23.63 -8.15
CA VAL A 4 40.29 -23.37 -9.29
C VAL A 4 39.82 -21.94 -9.15
N ALA A 5 40.29 -21.05 -10.03
CA ALA A 5 39.89 -19.66 -10.04
C ALA A 5 38.37 -19.59 -10.22
N THR A 6 37.66 -19.06 -9.22
CA THR A 6 36.22 -18.84 -9.31
C THR A 6 35.97 -17.93 -10.51
N PRO A 7 35.17 -18.35 -11.51
CA PRO A 7 34.90 -17.52 -12.68
C PRO A 7 34.29 -16.18 -12.24
N GLN A 8 34.87 -15.09 -12.72
CA GLN A 8 34.38 -13.74 -12.47
C GLN A 8 33.04 -13.57 -13.20
N ILE A 9 31.96 -13.44 -12.45
CA ILE A 9 30.62 -13.25 -12.99
C ILE A 9 30.54 -11.85 -13.61
N THR A 10 30.40 -11.78 -14.92
CA THR A 10 30.21 -10.52 -15.65
C THR A 10 28.78 -10.02 -15.50
N ARG A 11 28.61 -8.70 -15.34
CA ARG A 11 27.30 -8.04 -15.32
C ARG A 11 27.19 -7.06 -16.47
N VAL A 12 25.98 -6.89 -16.98
CA VAL A 12 25.69 -5.84 -17.97
C VAL A 12 25.98 -4.47 -17.33
N SER A 13 26.62 -3.57 -18.07
CA SER A 13 26.76 -2.18 -17.65
C SER A 13 25.43 -1.46 -17.84
N VAL A 14 24.86 -0.96 -16.75
CA VAL A 14 23.54 -0.31 -16.74
C VAL A 14 23.69 1.12 -16.25
N ASN A 15 22.99 2.05 -16.89
CA ASN A 15 22.94 3.43 -16.45
C ASN A 15 22.35 3.51 -15.04
N LYS A 16 22.93 4.36 -14.19
CA LYS A 16 22.43 4.59 -12.83
C LYS A 16 20.97 5.04 -12.89
N GLY A 17 20.12 4.47 -12.02
CA GLY A 17 18.69 4.78 -11.97
C GLY A 17 17.80 3.81 -12.76
N ILE A 18 18.34 2.92 -13.59
CA ILE A 18 17.56 1.88 -14.26
C ILE A 18 17.48 0.64 -13.35
N THR A 19 16.27 0.23 -12.99
CA THR A 19 16.06 -0.99 -12.21
C THR A 19 16.16 -2.21 -13.13
N LEU A 20 16.99 -3.20 -12.77
CA LEU A 20 16.86 -4.55 -13.33
C LEU A 20 16.03 -5.37 -12.36
N THR A 21 14.80 -5.68 -12.74
CA THR A 21 13.85 -6.46 -11.94
C THR A 21 13.95 -7.95 -12.26
N GLN A 22 13.31 -8.78 -11.42
CA GLN A 22 13.05 -10.18 -11.74
C GLN A 22 12.29 -10.27 -13.09
N PRO A 23 12.49 -11.32 -13.90
CA PRO A 23 11.77 -11.48 -15.16
C PRO A 23 10.28 -11.72 -14.88
N VAL A 24 9.49 -10.65 -14.86
CA VAL A 24 8.05 -10.74 -14.70
C VAL A 24 7.45 -11.14 -16.04
N ILE A 25 6.69 -12.23 -16.07
CA ILE A 25 6.04 -12.73 -17.30
C ILE A 25 4.51 -12.58 -17.25
N GLY A 26 3.96 -12.28 -16.08
CA GLY A 26 2.54 -12.08 -15.87
C GLY A 26 2.23 -11.50 -14.50
N ARG A 27 0.96 -11.29 -14.24
CA ARG A 27 0.46 -10.69 -13.00
C ARG A 27 -0.51 -11.63 -12.32
N ILE A 28 -0.52 -11.60 -11.00
CA ILE A 28 -1.60 -12.15 -10.18
C ILE A 28 -2.42 -10.96 -9.68
N ALA A 29 -3.60 -10.76 -10.24
CA ALA A 29 -4.54 -9.72 -9.85
C ALA A 29 -5.53 -10.22 -8.79
N MET A 30 -6.03 -9.30 -7.96
CA MET A 30 -7.09 -9.53 -6.95
C MET A 30 -8.20 -8.48 -7.09
N GLY A 31 -8.37 -7.97 -8.30
CA GLY A 31 -9.19 -6.83 -8.62
C GLY A 31 -9.00 -6.45 -10.08
N HIS A 32 -9.91 -5.64 -10.59
CA HIS A 32 -9.90 -5.14 -11.96
C HIS A 32 -10.33 -3.68 -12.01
N THR A 33 -10.10 -3.04 -13.15
CA THR A 33 -10.57 -1.68 -13.42
C THR A 33 -11.91 -1.73 -14.16
N VAL A 34 -12.86 -0.90 -13.73
CA VAL A 34 -14.10 -0.62 -14.48
C VAL A 34 -14.14 0.84 -14.88
N LEU A 35 -14.55 1.12 -16.12
CA LEU A 35 -14.78 2.49 -16.57
C LEU A 35 -16.19 2.94 -16.17
N ARG A 36 -16.31 4.04 -15.43
CA ARG A 36 -17.57 4.73 -15.11
C ARG A 36 -17.39 6.22 -15.32
N ASP A 37 -18.27 6.86 -16.08
CA ASP A 37 -18.26 8.31 -16.32
C ASP A 37 -16.88 8.85 -16.77
N ASP A 38 -16.25 8.16 -17.73
CA ASP A 38 -14.89 8.42 -18.24
C ASP A 38 -13.76 8.31 -17.20
N LYS A 39 -14.03 7.71 -16.04
CA LYS A 39 -13.05 7.41 -15.00
C LYS A 39 -12.83 5.90 -14.88
N ALA A 40 -11.57 5.52 -14.76
CA ALA A 40 -11.17 4.17 -14.38
C ALA A 40 -11.29 4.00 -12.87
N LEU A 41 -12.03 2.99 -12.39
CA LEU A 41 -12.26 2.70 -10.96
C LEU A 41 -11.77 1.30 -10.61
N PRO A 42 -10.91 1.12 -9.60
CA PRO A 42 -10.51 -0.20 -9.13
C PRO A 42 -11.63 -0.85 -8.33
N VAL A 43 -11.94 -2.08 -8.71
CA VAL A 43 -12.88 -2.96 -8.03
C VAL A 43 -12.08 -4.11 -7.44
N LYS A 44 -12.30 -4.38 -6.15
CA LYS A 44 -11.69 -5.52 -5.48
C LYS A 44 -12.46 -6.77 -5.83
N ASP A 45 -11.75 -7.79 -6.29
CA ASP A 45 -12.33 -9.09 -6.58
C ASP A 45 -12.18 -10.03 -5.40
N ASP A 46 -13.05 -11.03 -5.37
CA ASP A 46 -12.96 -12.15 -4.47
C ASP A 46 -12.28 -13.36 -5.10
N HIS A 47 -11.58 -13.22 -6.23
CA HIS A 47 -10.81 -14.29 -6.84
C HIS A 47 -9.54 -13.73 -7.47
N PHE A 48 -8.61 -14.62 -7.79
CA PHE A 48 -7.40 -14.26 -8.50
C PHE A 48 -7.66 -14.27 -10.00
N THR A 49 -6.95 -13.41 -10.72
CA THR A 49 -6.88 -13.47 -12.18
C THR A 49 -5.42 -13.45 -12.58
N LEU A 50 -5.00 -14.42 -13.38
CA LEU A 50 -3.67 -14.48 -13.98
C LEU A 50 -3.72 -13.76 -15.31
N THR A 51 -3.01 -12.64 -15.40
CA THR A 51 -3.03 -11.77 -16.59
C THR A 51 -1.64 -11.63 -17.18
N THR A 52 -1.57 -11.25 -18.45
CA THR A 52 -0.32 -10.88 -19.10
C THR A 52 0.14 -9.50 -18.61
N LEU A 53 1.20 -8.98 -19.22
CA LEU A 53 1.65 -7.59 -19.02
C LEU A 53 1.06 -6.63 -20.04
N VAL A 54 0.03 -7.04 -20.78
CA VAL A 54 -0.64 -6.22 -21.78
C VAL A 54 -2.01 -5.81 -21.26
N GLN A 55 -2.28 -4.52 -21.32
CA GLN A 55 -3.57 -3.94 -20.98
C GLN A 55 -4.22 -3.38 -22.24
N ASP A 56 -5.50 -3.70 -22.43
CA ASP A 56 -6.28 -3.14 -23.52
C ASP A 56 -6.48 -1.63 -23.32
N ARG A 57 -6.20 -0.87 -24.37
CA ARG A 57 -6.16 0.61 -24.30
C ARG A 57 -7.54 1.21 -24.06
N GLU A 58 -8.59 0.63 -24.62
CA GLU A 58 -9.95 1.19 -24.59
C GLU A 58 -10.69 0.78 -23.33
N THR A 59 -10.65 -0.50 -22.99
CA THR A 59 -11.37 -1.09 -21.86
C THR A 59 -10.60 -1.01 -20.54
N ARG A 60 -9.27 -0.81 -20.60
CA ARG A 60 -8.35 -0.89 -19.45
C ARG A 60 -8.34 -2.26 -18.75
N VAL A 61 -8.81 -3.30 -19.43
CA VAL A 61 -8.78 -4.68 -18.94
C VAL A 61 -7.41 -5.29 -19.29
N TRP A 62 -6.83 -6.04 -18.35
CA TRP A 62 -5.63 -6.82 -18.64
C TRP A 62 -5.98 -8.07 -19.44
N GLU A 63 -5.17 -8.37 -20.44
CA GLU A 63 -5.35 -9.60 -21.21
C GLU A 63 -5.09 -10.81 -20.31
N GLU A 64 -5.96 -11.82 -20.40
CA GLU A 64 -5.83 -13.05 -19.62
C GLU A 64 -4.58 -13.84 -20.05
N HIS A 65 -3.79 -14.30 -19.07
CA HIS A 65 -2.64 -15.14 -19.37
C HIS A 65 -3.12 -16.56 -19.72
N PRO A 66 -2.57 -17.24 -20.75
CA PRO A 66 -2.97 -18.60 -21.12
C PRO A 66 -2.96 -19.65 -19.99
N ILE A 67 -2.20 -19.38 -18.92
CA ILE A 67 -2.05 -20.27 -17.76
C ILE A 67 -3.28 -20.23 -16.86
N GLN A 68 -4.08 -19.15 -16.92
CA GLN A 68 -5.35 -19.02 -16.20
C GLN A 68 -6.23 -20.26 -16.45
N GLN A 69 -6.34 -20.68 -17.71
CA GLN A 69 -7.19 -21.81 -18.14
C GLN A 69 -6.69 -23.17 -17.64
N THR A 70 -5.42 -23.26 -17.20
CA THR A 70 -4.87 -24.47 -16.58
C THR A 70 -5.27 -24.58 -15.11
N HIS A 71 -5.49 -23.45 -14.44
CA HIS A 71 -5.79 -23.39 -13.01
C HIS A 71 -7.26 -23.16 -12.70
N SER A 72 -8.05 -22.69 -13.67
CA SER A 72 -9.49 -22.51 -13.53
C SER A 72 -10.22 -22.73 -14.85
N LYS A 73 -11.43 -23.27 -14.79
CA LYS A 73 -12.31 -23.38 -15.95
C LYS A 73 -13.00 -22.04 -16.20
N ALA A 74 -13.51 -21.85 -17.42
CA ALA A 74 -14.40 -20.74 -17.73
C ALA A 74 -15.55 -20.68 -16.69
N ASP A 75 -15.82 -19.48 -16.18
CA ASP A 75 -16.81 -19.16 -15.14
C ASP A 75 -16.52 -19.63 -13.70
N GLU A 76 -15.40 -20.32 -13.45
CA GLU A 76 -14.99 -20.69 -12.09
C GLU A 76 -14.09 -19.61 -11.46
N LYS A 77 -14.35 -19.29 -10.19
CA LYS A 77 -13.53 -18.34 -9.43
C LYS A 77 -12.22 -19.01 -8.99
N LEU A 78 -11.10 -18.57 -9.52
CA LEU A 78 -9.77 -19.02 -9.10
C LEU A 78 -9.44 -18.52 -7.68
N ARG A 79 -9.62 -19.36 -6.67
CA ARG A 79 -9.35 -19.02 -5.25
C ARG A 79 -7.99 -19.47 -4.75
N ALA A 80 -7.31 -20.34 -5.49
CA ALA A 80 -6.06 -20.95 -5.07
C ALA A 80 -5.17 -21.21 -6.29
N ILE A 81 -3.90 -20.82 -6.20
CA ILE A 81 -2.92 -20.99 -7.29
C ILE A 81 -1.75 -21.83 -6.75
N PRO A 82 -1.43 -22.98 -7.37
CA PRO A 82 -0.21 -23.70 -7.05
C PRO A 82 1.00 -22.87 -7.51
N VAL A 83 1.85 -22.52 -6.55
CA VAL A 83 3.04 -21.72 -6.79
C VAL A 83 4.27 -22.41 -6.23
N ARG A 84 5.44 -21.97 -6.70
CA ARG A 84 6.74 -22.22 -6.07
C ARG A 84 7.36 -20.90 -5.63
N ILE A 85 7.99 -20.90 -4.46
CA ILE A 85 8.79 -19.76 -3.99
C ILE A 85 9.97 -19.57 -4.96
N ALA A 86 10.19 -18.35 -5.45
CA ALA A 86 11.16 -18.10 -6.51
C ALA A 86 12.60 -18.10 -6.01
N TYR A 87 12.84 -17.51 -4.83
CA TYR A 87 14.18 -17.25 -4.29
C TYR A 87 14.32 -17.68 -2.82
N ASN A 88 15.54 -17.87 -2.34
CA ASN A 88 15.89 -18.09 -0.94
C ASN A 88 15.80 -16.78 -0.14
N ASP A 89 16.24 -15.66 -0.71
CA ASP A 89 16.07 -14.34 -0.09
C ASP A 89 14.58 -13.92 -0.07
N VAL A 90 14.04 -13.73 1.14
CA VAL A 90 12.66 -13.30 1.35
C VAL A 90 12.37 -11.96 0.68
N ASN A 91 13.32 -11.02 0.65
CA ASN A 91 13.13 -9.69 0.07
C ASN A 91 13.08 -9.71 -1.46
N LEU A 92 13.63 -10.76 -2.11
CA LEU A 92 13.47 -10.99 -3.55
C LEU A 92 12.10 -11.59 -3.89
N ASN A 93 11.44 -12.24 -2.92
CA ASN A 93 10.09 -12.78 -3.09
C ASN A 93 9.00 -11.79 -2.67
N LEU A 94 9.24 -10.95 -1.65
CA LEU A 94 8.27 -9.98 -1.17
C LEU A 94 8.99 -8.69 -0.77
N ASN A 95 8.78 -7.65 -1.58
CA ASN A 95 9.23 -6.30 -1.27
C ASN A 95 8.08 -5.48 -0.68
N ASN A 96 8.37 -4.69 0.35
CA ASN A 96 7.42 -3.76 0.93
C ASN A 96 8.05 -2.37 1.09
N SER A 97 7.27 -1.35 0.77
CA SER A 97 7.64 0.05 0.99
C SER A 97 6.40 0.92 1.13
N TYR A 98 6.53 2.02 1.85
CA TYR A 98 5.61 3.15 1.75
C TYR A 98 5.94 3.92 0.47
N THR A 99 4.99 3.97 -0.46
CA THR A 99 5.21 4.58 -1.77
C THR A 99 4.16 5.63 -2.10
N ALA A 100 4.60 6.78 -2.58
CA ALA A 100 3.77 7.81 -3.20
C ALA A 100 4.01 7.82 -4.72
N PHE A 101 2.94 7.95 -5.49
CA PHE A 101 2.94 7.90 -6.95
C PHE A 101 2.40 9.20 -7.53
N ASP A 102 2.93 9.62 -8.68
CA ASP A 102 2.35 10.69 -9.47
C ASP A 102 1.02 10.19 -10.06
N PRO A 103 -0.13 10.78 -9.72
CA PRO A 103 -1.42 10.30 -10.17
C PRO A 103 -1.64 10.41 -11.69
N LYS A 104 -0.85 11.23 -12.40
CA LYS A 104 -0.98 11.41 -13.85
C LYS A 104 -0.01 10.53 -14.62
N LYS A 105 1.17 10.28 -14.06
CA LYS A 105 2.29 9.62 -14.77
C LYS A 105 2.64 8.24 -14.23
N GLY A 106 2.19 7.87 -13.04
CA GLY A 106 2.52 6.58 -12.39
C GLY A 106 3.92 6.47 -11.83
N ARG A 107 4.72 7.51 -12.02
CA ARG A 107 6.09 7.55 -11.55
C ARG A 107 6.12 7.58 -10.03
N VAL A 108 7.06 6.85 -9.47
CA VAL A 108 7.31 6.88 -8.03
C VAL A 108 7.87 8.26 -7.67
N LEU A 109 7.17 8.97 -6.78
CA LEU A 109 7.60 10.26 -6.24
C LEU A 109 8.43 10.08 -4.97
N CYS A 110 8.10 9.07 -4.17
CA CYS A 110 8.77 8.80 -2.91
C CYS A 110 8.62 7.33 -2.54
N THR A 111 9.68 6.69 -2.07
CA THR A 111 9.63 5.33 -1.49
C THR A 111 10.37 5.31 -0.15
N GLY A 112 9.79 4.71 0.87
CA GLY A 112 10.36 4.69 2.22
C GLY A 112 9.99 3.46 3.03
N ASN A 113 10.67 3.29 4.16
CA ASN A 113 10.50 2.14 5.06
C ASN A 113 9.96 2.54 6.44
N GLY A 114 9.49 3.78 6.61
CA GLY A 114 9.04 4.30 7.91
C GLY A 114 10.17 4.72 8.84
N VAL A 115 11.42 4.79 8.33
CA VAL A 115 12.57 5.43 8.98
C VAL A 115 13.23 6.41 8.01
N ARG A 116 13.58 5.94 6.82
CA ARG A 116 14.16 6.73 5.72
C ARG A 116 13.32 6.58 4.47
N ALA A 117 13.33 7.62 3.64
CA ALA A 117 12.72 7.59 2.32
C ALA A 117 13.65 8.20 1.28
N ARG A 118 13.54 7.72 0.05
CA ARG A 118 14.10 8.34 -1.14
C ARG A 118 12.98 9.10 -1.84
N ARG A 119 13.15 10.40 -2.08
CA ARG A 119 12.15 11.29 -2.68
C ARG A 119 12.71 11.93 -3.93
N ALA A 120 11.90 11.94 -5.00
CA ALA A 120 12.17 12.72 -6.19
C ALA A 120 11.86 14.20 -5.91
N THR A 121 12.88 15.05 -6.05
CA THR A 121 12.83 16.50 -5.99
C THR A 121 13.25 17.08 -7.35
N GLU A 122 13.19 18.41 -7.51
CA GLU A 122 13.64 19.08 -8.73
C GLU A 122 15.16 18.90 -8.97
N ASP A 123 15.93 18.76 -7.88
CA ASP A 123 17.39 18.60 -7.89
C ASP A 123 17.84 17.13 -8.01
N GLY A 124 16.90 16.18 -8.07
CA GLY A 124 17.17 14.76 -8.21
C GLY A 124 16.54 13.90 -7.12
N VAL A 125 17.19 12.80 -6.74
CA VAL A 125 16.67 11.92 -5.69
C VAL A 125 17.43 12.15 -4.39
N GLU A 126 16.69 12.54 -3.35
CA GLU A 126 17.24 12.83 -2.02
C GLU A 126 16.80 11.80 -0.98
N GLU A 127 17.65 11.57 0.02
CA GLU A 127 17.34 10.71 1.16
C GLU A 127 16.92 11.56 2.37
N ILE A 128 15.72 11.29 2.87
CA ILE A 128 15.03 12.07 3.89
C ILE A 128 14.48 11.18 5.00
N ASP A 129 14.07 11.79 6.11
CA ASP A 129 13.38 11.06 7.17
C ASP A 129 11.94 10.72 6.79
N CYS A 130 11.50 9.52 7.15
CA CYS A 130 10.19 8.98 6.82
C CYS A 130 9.43 8.62 8.10
N PRO A 131 8.61 9.52 8.66
CA PRO A 131 7.86 9.25 9.89
C PRO A 131 6.61 8.37 9.66
N ARG A 132 6.59 7.56 8.60
CA ARG A 132 5.43 6.81 8.06
C ARG A 132 4.36 7.72 7.43
N PRO A 133 3.46 7.19 6.58
CA PRO A 133 2.49 8.01 5.85
C PRO A 133 1.59 8.86 6.76
N GLU A 134 1.18 8.33 7.90
CA GLU A 134 0.22 8.97 8.80
C GLU A 134 0.79 10.26 9.43
N ALA A 135 2.10 10.31 9.66
CA ALA A 135 2.78 11.45 10.26
C ALA A 135 3.67 12.23 9.26
N CYS A 136 3.60 11.92 7.97
CA CYS A 136 4.38 12.58 6.92
C CYS A 136 3.49 13.55 6.14
N GLU A 137 3.68 14.86 6.27
CA GLU A 137 2.89 15.87 5.53
C GLU A 137 2.93 15.65 4.01
N TYR A 138 4.13 15.38 3.46
CA TYR A 138 4.27 15.03 2.05
C TYR A 138 3.52 13.73 1.71
N GLY A 139 3.56 12.76 2.61
CA GLY A 139 2.87 11.48 2.46
C GLY A 139 1.36 11.64 2.46
N GLN A 140 0.79 12.47 3.34
CA GLN A 140 -0.64 12.80 3.34
C GLN A 140 -1.03 13.51 2.04
N ARG A 141 -0.24 14.49 1.58
CA ARG A 141 -0.52 15.23 0.35
C ARG A 141 -0.40 14.38 -0.92
N GLN A 142 0.60 13.50 -1.00
CA GLN A 142 0.86 12.63 -2.15
C GLN A 142 0.28 11.22 -2.01
N ARG A 143 -0.54 11.00 -0.98
CA ARG A 143 -1.20 9.72 -0.68
C ARG A 143 -0.24 8.54 -0.66
N CYS A 144 0.86 8.74 0.04
CA CYS A 144 1.81 7.69 0.32
C CYS A 144 1.08 6.55 1.03
N LYS A 145 1.25 5.33 0.53
CA LYS A 145 0.55 4.15 1.06
C LYS A 145 1.48 2.96 1.16
N ASN A 146 1.09 2.00 1.98
CA ASN A 146 1.72 0.69 1.99
C ASN A 146 1.63 0.07 0.59
N PHE A 147 2.74 -0.38 0.04
CA PHE A 147 2.78 -0.99 -1.28
C PHE A 147 3.73 -2.19 -1.28
N SER A 148 3.16 -3.36 -1.55
CA SER A 148 3.86 -4.65 -1.53
C SER A 148 3.89 -5.26 -2.92
N ARG A 149 5.03 -5.84 -3.27
CA ARG A 149 5.26 -6.57 -4.53
C ARG A 149 5.74 -7.97 -4.17
N ALA A 150 4.90 -8.97 -4.40
CA ALA A 150 5.23 -10.36 -4.20
C ALA A 150 5.50 -11.04 -5.54
N TYR A 151 6.49 -11.92 -5.59
CA TYR A 151 6.90 -12.65 -6.79
C TYR A 151 6.79 -14.16 -6.53
N PHE A 152 6.10 -14.86 -7.43
CA PHE A 152 5.90 -16.30 -7.35
C PHE A 152 6.13 -16.94 -8.70
N ARG A 153 6.59 -18.17 -8.73
CA ARG A 153 6.56 -19.00 -9.94
C ARG A 153 5.24 -19.75 -9.97
N VAL A 154 4.40 -19.48 -10.95
CA VAL A 154 3.13 -20.21 -11.10
C VAL A 154 3.43 -21.56 -11.77
N GLU A 155 2.89 -22.64 -11.23
CA GLU A 155 3.12 -23.96 -11.83
C GLU A 155 2.46 -24.10 -13.20
N GLY A 156 3.15 -24.77 -14.13
CA GLY A 156 2.69 -24.94 -15.51
C GLY A 156 3.13 -23.85 -16.49
N GLN A 157 3.87 -22.84 -16.03
CA GLN A 157 4.51 -21.88 -16.94
C GLN A 157 5.71 -22.52 -17.65
N GLU A 158 6.01 -22.06 -18.87
CA GLU A 158 7.13 -22.57 -19.67
C GLU A 158 8.47 -21.90 -19.32
N ASP A 159 8.46 -20.63 -18.92
CA ASP A 159 9.68 -19.91 -18.55
C ASP A 159 10.15 -20.33 -17.14
N GLU A 160 11.33 -20.96 -17.06
CA GLU A 160 11.87 -21.46 -15.80
C GLU A 160 12.35 -20.35 -14.83
N LEU A 161 12.70 -19.17 -15.35
CA LEU A 161 13.12 -18.04 -14.53
C LEU A 161 11.99 -17.03 -14.32
N GLY A 162 10.98 -17.06 -15.19
CA GLY A 162 9.83 -16.18 -15.16
C GLY A 162 9.09 -16.19 -13.82
N THR A 163 8.58 -15.04 -13.43
CA THR A 163 7.78 -14.87 -12.21
C THR A 163 6.49 -14.13 -12.51
N PHE A 164 5.46 -14.43 -11.73
CA PHE A 164 4.25 -13.63 -11.66
C PHE A 164 4.35 -12.65 -10.50
N ILE A 165 3.96 -11.40 -10.75
CA ILE A 165 3.93 -10.37 -9.72
C ILE A 165 2.51 -10.19 -9.16
N LEU A 166 2.41 -10.22 -7.84
CA LEU A 166 1.24 -9.77 -7.08
C LEU A 166 1.58 -8.43 -6.45
N ARG A 167 0.99 -7.35 -6.98
CA ARG A 167 1.05 -6.02 -6.36
C ARG A 167 -0.14 -5.86 -5.41
N THR A 168 0.06 -5.27 -4.24
CA THR A 168 -1.04 -5.04 -3.28
C THR A 168 -0.74 -3.94 -2.28
N THR A 169 -1.76 -3.17 -1.91
CA THR A 169 -1.71 -2.21 -0.79
C THR A 169 -2.21 -2.81 0.53
N SER A 170 -2.74 -4.05 0.50
CA SER A 170 -3.37 -4.72 1.63
C SER A 170 -2.35 -5.08 2.72
N TYR A 171 -2.53 -4.51 3.91
CA TYR A 171 -1.75 -4.88 5.10
C TYR A 171 -1.93 -6.36 5.45
N ASN A 172 -3.13 -6.91 5.31
CA ASN A 172 -3.40 -8.32 5.63
C ASN A 172 -2.63 -9.27 4.70
N SER A 173 -2.53 -8.94 3.41
CA SER A 173 -1.74 -9.76 2.47
C SER A 173 -0.25 -9.69 2.81
N LEU A 174 0.27 -8.48 3.07
CA LEU A 174 1.66 -8.28 3.49
C LEU A 174 1.99 -9.08 4.76
N ASP A 175 1.17 -8.96 5.81
CA ASP A 175 1.36 -9.62 7.09
C ASP A 175 1.42 -11.13 6.92
N ARG A 176 0.47 -11.72 6.18
CA ARG A 176 0.38 -13.17 5.97
C ARG A 176 1.51 -13.72 5.11
N LEU A 177 1.73 -13.11 3.94
CA LEU A 177 2.80 -13.53 3.03
C LEU A 177 4.18 -13.35 3.68
N GLY A 178 4.44 -12.18 4.28
CA GLY A 178 5.70 -11.86 4.92
C GLY A 178 5.97 -12.75 6.13
N SER A 179 4.98 -12.95 7.01
CA SER A 179 5.10 -13.87 8.14
C SER A 179 5.38 -15.30 7.69
N ARG A 180 4.67 -15.81 6.68
CA ARG A 180 4.90 -17.15 6.17
C ARG A 180 6.28 -17.31 5.58
N LEU A 181 6.72 -16.40 4.71
CA LEU A 181 8.03 -16.46 4.08
C LEU A 181 9.16 -16.41 5.13
N ASN A 182 9.05 -15.53 6.14
CA ASN A 182 10.02 -15.45 7.23
C ASN A 182 10.04 -16.72 8.09
N GLN A 183 8.88 -17.28 8.41
CA GLN A 183 8.80 -18.55 9.16
C GLN A 183 9.45 -19.69 8.38
N LEU A 184 9.15 -19.82 7.08
CA LEU A 184 9.75 -20.85 6.23
C LEU A 184 11.25 -20.67 6.10
N SER A 185 11.71 -19.43 5.88
CA SER A 185 13.14 -19.10 5.82
C SER A 185 13.84 -19.48 7.13
N GLY A 186 13.29 -19.06 8.28
CA GLY A 186 13.84 -19.39 9.59
C GLY A 186 13.88 -20.90 9.87
N LEU A 187 12.81 -21.64 9.54
CA LEU A 187 12.72 -23.08 9.77
C LEU A 187 13.65 -23.91 8.87
N THR A 188 13.96 -23.41 7.67
CA THR A 188 14.78 -24.13 6.67
C THR A 188 16.23 -23.66 6.61
N GLY A 189 16.61 -22.67 7.43
CA GLY A 189 17.93 -22.04 7.33
C GLY A 189 18.11 -21.26 6.02
N GLY A 190 17.04 -20.66 5.51
CA GLY A 190 17.02 -19.84 4.29
C GLY A 190 16.79 -20.62 2.99
N ARG A 191 16.67 -21.95 3.04
CA ARG A 191 16.50 -22.81 1.85
C ARG A 191 15.03 -22.99 1.48
N ILE A 192 14.43 -21.93 0.94
CA ILE A 192 13.00 -21.92 0.57
C ILE A 192 12.73 -21.85 -0.94
N ALA A 193 13.74 -21.54 -1.77
CA ALA A 193 13.56 -21.52 -3.22
C ALA A 193 13.10 -22.88 -3.76
N GLY A 194 12.17 -22.82 -4.70
CA GLY A 194 11.54 -23.99 -5.30
C GLY A 194 10.50 -24.67 -4.40
N MET A 195 10.30 -24.23 -3.16
CA MET A 195 9.34 -24.84 -2.25
C MET A 195 7.92 -24.79 -2.84
N PRO A 196 7.24 -25.93 -3.00
CA PRO A 196 5.87 -25.99 -3.48
C PRO A 196 4.89 -25.46 -2.43
N MET A 197 4.11 -24.45 -2.80
CA MET A 197 3.11 -23.80 -1.95
C MET A 197 1.79 -23.63 -2.70
N MET A 198 0.75 -23.18 -1.98
CA MET A 198 -0.49 -22.64 -2.54
C MET A 198 -0.64 -21.19 -2.13
N LEU A 199 -0.81 -20.32 -3.12
CA LEU A 199 -1.29 -18.96 -2.89
C LEU A 199 -2.82 -19.02 -2.84
N VAL A 200 -3.41 -18.71 -1.69
CA VAL A 200 -4.85 -18.84 -1.47
C VAL A 200 -5.48 -17.50 -1.14
N MET A 201 -6.72 -17.32 -1.58
CA MET A 201 -7.52 -16.17 -1.20
C MET A 201 -8.31 -16.49 0.05
N THR A 202 -8.08 -15.69 1.09
CA THR A 202 -8.72 -15.86 2.39
C THR A 202 -9.56 -14.63 2.73
N GLY A 203 -10.74 -14.88 3.31
CA GLY A 203 -11.63 -13.83 3.80
C GLY A 203 -11.48 -13.61 5.30
N LYS A 204 -11.49 -12.35 5.74
CA LYS A 204 -11.66 -11.97 7.15
C LYS A 204 -12.56 -10.74 7.26
N SER A 205 -13.36 -10.70 8.32
CA SER A 205 -14.12 -9.52 8.74
C SER A 205 -13.46 -8.90 9.98
N THR A 206 -13.38 -7.58 10.04
CA THR A 206 -12.78 -6.83 11.16
C THR A 206 -13.61 -5.60 11.51
N THR A 207 -13.40 -5.02 12.69
CA THR A 207 -14.01 -3.73 13.05
C THR A 207 -13.60 -2.62 12.08
N GLN A 208 -12.33 -2.60 11.66
CA GLN A 208 -11.82 -1.62 10.69
C GLN A 208 -12.44 -1.76 9.30
N SER A 209 -13.02 -2.92 8.99
CA SER A 209 -13.74 -3.16 7.74
C SER A 209 -15.24 -2.96 7.86
N PHE A 210 -15.72 -2.34 8.94
CA PHE A 210 -17.15 -2.21 9.23
C PHE A 210 -17.90 -3.55 9.20
N ARG A 211 -17.18 -4.64 9.51
CA ARG A 211 -17.60 -6.04 9.41
C ARG A 211 -17.80 -6.60 8.00
N ASP A 212 -17.45 -5.85 6.95
CA ASP A 212 -17.42 -6.38 5.59
C ASP A 212 -16.29 -7.41 5.42
N ALA A 213 -16.53 -8.37 4.52
CA ALA A 213 -15.57 -9.41 4.20
C ALA A 213 -14.44 -8.84 3.32
N ILE A 214 -13.22 -8.78 3.87
CA ILE A 214 -12.02 -8.43 3.11
C ILE A 214 -11.33 -9.71 2.64
N GLN A 215 -10.98 -9.74 1.36
CA GLN A 215 -10.15 -10.79 0.77
C GLN A 215 -8.68 -10.37 0.76
N PHE A 216 -7.80 -11.31 1.09
CA PHE A 216 -6.35 -11.12 1.09
C PHE A 216 -5.65 -12.41 0.66
N ALA A 217 -4.41 -12.28 0.19
CA ALA A 217 -3.60 -13.41 -0.22
C ALA A 217 -2.86 -14.00 0.99
N ASP A 218 -2.84 -15.33 1.10
CA ASP A 218 -2.07 -16.08 2.08
C ASP A 218 -1.28 -17.20 1.38
N LEU A 219 -0.18 -17.62 1.99
CA LEU A 219 0.68 -18.68 1.49
C LEU A 219 0.60 -19.88 2.44
N VAL A 220 0.11 -21.01 1.92
CA VAL A 220 -0.14 -22.23 2.68
C VAL A 220 0.46 -23.46 1.99
N THR A 221 0.61 -24.56 2.71
CA THR A 221 1.03 -25.83 2.10
C THR A 221 -0.07 -26.37 1.18
N ARG A 222 0.31 -27.15 0.18
CA ARG A 222 -0.64 -27.78 -0.75
C ARG A 222 -1.59 -28.74 -0.02
N PRO A 223 -2.83 -28.90 -0.52
CA PRO A 223 -3.72 -29.95 -0.04
C PRO A 223 -3.02 -31.31 -0.07
N GLY A 224 -3.09 -32.06 1.03
CA GLY A 224 -2.44 -33.38 1.17
C GLY A 224 -0.93 -33.34 1.38
N MET A 225 -0.29 -32.18 1.34
CA MET A 225 1.14 -32.02 1.57
C MET A 225 1.41 -31.42 2.95
N ASN A 226 2.29 -32.06 3.71
CA ASN A 226 2.79 -31.50 4.97
C ASN A 226 4.04 -30.65 4.74
N LEU A 227 4.44 -29.89 5.76
CA LEU A 227 5.60 -29.00 5.68
C LEU A 227 6.91 -29.75 5.39
N ILE A 228 7.11 -30.94 5.95
CA ILE A 228 8.33 -31.72 5.76
C ILE A 228 8.48 -32.13 4.30
N SER A 229 7.40 -32.58 3.66
CA SER A 229 7.38 -32.91 2.24
C SER A 229 7.71 -31.68 1.37
N ALA A 230 7.14 -30.52 1.69
CA ALA A 230 7.43 -29.26 0.98
C ALA A 230 8.92 -28.87 1.09
N VAL A 231 9.50 -28.99 2.28
CA VAL A 231 10.93 -28.73 2.52
C VAL A 231 11.81 -29.73 1.78
N LYS A 232 11.41 -31.01 1.72
CA LYS A 232 12.12 -32.01 0.94
C LYS A 232 12.15 -31.63 -0.55
N GLU A 233 11.01 -31.27 -1.13
CA GLU A 233 10.96 -30.84 -2.53
C GLU A 233 11.79 -29.58 -2.81
N ALA A 234 11.82 -28.61 -1.88
CA ALA A 234 12.66 -27.43 -1.99
C ALA A 234 14.16 -27.80 -2.03
N ASN A 235 14.58 -28.72 -1.15
CA ASN A 235 15.96 -29.21 -1.12
C ASN A 235 16.32 -30.00 -2.37
N ASP A 236 15.44 -30.89 -2.83
CA ASP A 236 15.65 -31.69 -4.03
C ASP A 236 15.75 -30.80 -5.28
N TYR A 237 14.90 -29.77 -5.36
CA TYR A 237 14.97 -28.74 -6.41
C TYR A 237 16.34 -28.03 -6.42
N GLN A 238 16.78 -27.53 -5.27
CA GLN A 238 18.06 -26.81 -5.18
C GLN A 238 19.27 -27.72 -5.43
N ALA A 239 19.19 -28.99 -5.00
CA ALA A 239 20.21 -29.99 -5.29
C ALA A 239 20.30 -30.28 -6.80
N THR A 240 19.15 -30.41 -7.47
CA THR A 240 19.07 -30.61 -8.93
C THR A 240 19.68 -29.44 -9.69
N MET A 241 19.33 -28.20 -9.30
CA MET A 241 19.91 -26.97 -9.88
C MET A 241 21.44 -26.97 -9.74
N SER A 242 21.94 -27.25 -8.54
CA SER A 242 23.38 -27.29 -8.26
C SER A 242 24.10 -28.38 -9.07
N GLN A 243 23.51 -29.58 -9.18
CA GLN A 243 24.05 -30.68 -9.99
C GLN A 243 24.09 -30.35 -11.49
N ALA A 244 23.13 -29.56 -11.98
CA ALA A 244 23.12 -29.04 -13.35
C ALA A 244 24.11 -27.89 -13.57
N GLY A 245 24.86 -27.45 -12.54
CA GLY A 245 25.79 -26.34 -12.61
C GLY A 245 25.14 -24.95 -12.48
N LEU A 246 23.87 -24.89 -12.08
CA LEU A 246 23.14 -23.65 -11.88
C LEU A 246 23.32 -23.14 -10.45
N SER A 247 23.71 -21.88 -10.29
CA SER A 247 23.93 -21.25 -8.99
C SER A 247 22.82 -20.27 -8.64
N LEU A 248 21.94 -20.69 -7.74
CA LEU A 248 20.88 -19.85 -7.20
C LEU A 248 21.44 -18.66 -6.41
N ASP A 249 22.50 -18.86 -5.62
CA ASP A 249 23.13 -17.78 -4.86
C ASP A 249 23.64 -16.66 -5.78
N ASN A 250 24.27 -17.03 -6.90
CA ASN A 250 24.76 -16.06 -7.88
C ASN A 250 23.63 -15.34 -8.61
N LEU A 251 22.54 -16.06 -8.92
CA LEU A 251 21.32 -15.45 -9.46
C LEU A 251 20.77 -14.39 -8.51
N GLU A 252 20.62 -14.72 -7.22
CA GLU A 252 20.10 -13.80 -6.21
C GLU A 252 21.02 -12.60 -5.96
N ILE A 253 22.34 -12.79 -6.01
CA ILE A 253 23.32 -11.70 -5.98
C ILE A 253 23.10 -10.75 -7.17
N ALA A 254 22.88 -11.28 -8.38
CA ALA A 254 22.65 -10.48 -9.57
C ALA A 254 21.32 -9.70 -9.48
N LEU A 255 20.25 -10.34 -9.00
CA LEU A 255 18.95 -9.70 -8.81
C LEU A 255 19.01 -8.57 -7.77
N ARG A 256 19.66 -8.80 -6.62
CA ARG A 256 19.84 -7.76 -5.60
C ARG A 256 20.64 -6.57 -6.13
N ALA A 257 21.70 -6.82 -6.90
CA ALA A 257 22.48 -5.76 -7.54
C ALA A 257 21.64 -4.97 -8.55
N GLY A 258 20.79 -5.66 -9.32
CA GLY A 258 19.85 -5.05 -10.26
C GLY A 258 18.82 -4.12 -9.60
N LEU A 259 18.23 -4.58 -8.50
CA LEU A 259 17.29 -3.79 -7.70
C LEU A 259 17.97 -2.58 -7.04
N ALA A 260 19.21 -2.73 -6.57
CA ALA A 260 19.97 -1.66 -5.94
C ALA A 260 20.46 -0.57 -6.92
N ASN A 261 20.42 -0.82 -8.23
CA ASN A 261 20.89 0.14 -9.24
C ASN A 261 19.97 1.36 -9.38
N SER A 262 18.71 1.24 -8.97
CA SER A 262 17.74 2.33 -8.96
C SER A 262 17.50 2.89 -7.57
N ALA A 263 17.19 4.18 -7.53
CA ALA A 263 16.75 4.83 -6.31
C ALA A 263 15.32 4.43 -5.92
N PHE A 264 14.50 4.04 -6.90
CA PHE A 264 13.12 3.61 -6.72
C PHE A 264 12.97 2.15 -7.16
N ALA A 265 12.16 1.38 -6.43
CA ALA A 265 11.65 0.13 -6.97
C ALA A 265 10.71 0.45 -8.14
N ASP A 266 10.78 -0.38 -9.20
CA ASP A 266 9.86 -0.51 -10.34
C ASP A 266 8.69 0.51 -10.43
N GLU A 267 8.66 1.28 -11.53
CA GLU A 267 7.60 2.26 -11.83
C GLU A 267 6.25 1.54 -12.03
N LEU A 268 5.12 2.20 -11.71
CA LEU A 268 3.81 1.64 -12.02
C LEU A 268 3.37 2.07 -13.42
N GLU A 269 3.11 1.10 -14.27
CA GLU A 269 2.53 1.31 -15.60
C GLU A 269 1.01 1.52 -15.55
N ASP A 270 0.38 1.06 -14.45
CA ASP A 270 -1.06 0.83 -14.31
C ASP A 270 -1.68 1.57 -13.12
N VAL A 271 -1.35 2.85 -13.01
CA VAL A 271 -1.69 3.76 -11.92
C VAL A 271 -3.17 3.72 -11.51
N ASP A 272 -4.05 3.64 -12.49
CA ASP A 272 -5.50 3.73 -12.33
C ASP A 272 -6.05 2.61 -11.44
N GLU A 273 -5.42 1.43 -11.44
CA GLU A 273 -5.79 0.30 -10.56
C GLU A 273 -5.53 0.55 -9.08
N TRP A 274 -4.71 1.56 -8.80
CA TRP A 274 -4.22 1.81 -7.46
C TRP A 274 -4.70 3.16 -6.92
N LEU A 275 -5.21 4.09 -7.74
CA LEU A 275 -5.39 5.50 -7.34
C LEU A 275 -6.81 6.13 -7.40
N THR A 276 -7.88 5.50 -7.89
CA THR A 276 -9.23 6.15 -7.96
C THR A 276 -10.21 5.60 -6.90
N ASP A 277 -11.20 6.31 -6.32
CA ASP A 277 -11.77 7.65 -6.61
C ASP A 277 -11.92 8.56 -5.34
N GLU A 278 -11.94 8.05 -4.11
CA GLU A 278 -11.88 8.93 -2.91
C GLU A 278 -10.53 9.65 -2.83
N ASP A 279 -9.47 8.97 -3.26
CA ASP A 279 -8.12 9.51 -3.29
C ASP A 279 -7.91 10.59 -4.38
N LEU A 280 -8.49 10.42 -5.56
CA LEU A 280 -8.36 11.43 -6.62
C LEU A 280 -9.35 12.59 -6.46
N ILE A 281 -10.57 12.34 -5.98
CA ILE A 281 -11.57 13.40 -5.74
C ILE A 281 -11.12 14.35 -4.64
N ASP A 282 -10.53 13.85 -3.54
CA ASP A 282 -10.02 14.70 -2.46
C ASP A 282 -8.74 15.46 -2.88
N ALA A 283 -7.86 14.86 -3.69
CA ALA A 283 -6.64 15.52 -4.17
C ALA A 283 -6.92 16.62 -5.22
N VAL A 284 -7.89 16.38 -6.11
CA VAL A 284 -8.35 17.38 -7.09
C VAL A 284 -9.24 18.44 -6.43
N GLY A 285 -10.02 18.07 -5.42
CA GLY A 285 -10.79 18.99 -4.58
C GLY A 285 -9.90 19.99 -3.85
N GLN A 286 -8.71 19.59 -3.40
CA GLN A 286 -7.71 20.51 -2.83
C GLN A 286 -7.06 21.45 -3.85
N GLN A 287 -6.89 21.03 -5.12
CA GLN A 287 -6.42 21.94 -6.17
C GLN A 287 -7.48 22.97 -6.59
N GLN A 288 -8.78 22.65 -6.45
CA GLN A 288 -9.85 23.63 -6.62
C GLN A 288 -10.04 24.53 -5.38
N GLY A 289 -9.76 24.01 -4.18
CA GLY A 289 -9.76 24.78 -2.93
C GLY A 289 -8.65 25.83 -2.84
N GLN A 290 -7.50 25.63 -3.50
CA GLN A 290 -6.42 26.62 -3.55
C GLN A 290 -6.66 27.77 -4.54
N ARG A 291 -7.69 27.71 -5.40
CA ARG A 291 -8.16 28.88 -6.17
C ARG A 291 -9.23 29.70 -5.46
N ASN A 292 -9.67 29.28 -4.27
CA ASN A 292 -10.61 30.01 -3.42
C ASN A 292 -10.24 29.88 -1.93
N THR A 293 -8.99 30.17 -1.56
CA THR A 293 -8.68 30.55 -0.18
C THR A 293 -9.03 32.03 0.03
N GLY A 294 -10.32 32.29 0.09
CA GLY A 294 -10.90 33.51 0.62
C GLY A 294 -12.12 33.10 1.43
N LEU A 295 -11.97 33.05 2.75
CA LEU A 295 -13.00 32.77 3.75
C LEU A 295 -14.27 33.60 3.47
N ARG A 296 -15.25 33.07 2.73
CA ARG A 296 -16.56 33.73 2.51
C ARG A 296 -17.68 33.15 3.37
N GLY A 297 -17.35 32.75 4.59
CA GLY A 297 -18.31 32.20 5.56
C GLY A 297 -18.39 32.97 6.88
N MET A 298 -17.44 33.86 7.17
CA MET A 298 -17.43 34.63 8.43
C MET A 298 -17.96 36.05 8.25
N ASP A 299 -17.76 36.69 7.08
CA ASP A 299 -18.22 38.06 6.85
C ASP A 299 -19.75 38.20 6.93
N SER A 300 -20.50 37.21 6.43
CA SER A 300 -21.98 37.23 6.46
C SER A 300 -22.55 36.99 7.85
N LEU A 301 -21.77 36.42 8.77
CA LEU A 301 -22.17 36.13 10.15
C LEU A 301 -21.83 37.33 11.04
N THR A 302 -20.67 37.96 10.82
CA THR A 302 -20.29 39.22 11.48
C THR A 302 -21.21 40.37 11.05
N GLU A 303 -21.58 40.45 9.77
CA GLU A 303 -22.51 41.47 9.25
C GLU A 303 -23.95 41.26 9.76
N ARG A 304 -24.40 40.00 9.88
CA ARG A 304 -25.68 39.67 10.53
C ARG A 304 -25.69 39.94 12.03
N LEU A 305 -24.59 39.68 12.73
CA LEU A 305 -24.45 39.97 14.16
C LEU A 305 -24.43 41.49 14.43
N SER A 306 -23.79 42.29 13.57
CA SER A 306 -23.81 43.75 13.68
C SER A 306 -25.17 44.38 13.35
N LEU A 307 -25.92 43.81 12.40
CA LEU A 307 -27.29 44.26 12.10
C LEU A 307 -28.26 43.90 13.24
N LEU A 308 -28.09 42.74 13.87
CA LEU A 308 -28.88 42.34 15.03
C LEU A 308 -28.53 43.14 16.30
N SER A 309 -27.28 43.57 16.47
CA SER A 309 -26.91 44.47 17.57
C SER A 309 -27.45 45.88 17.38
N GLN A 310 -27.41 46.43 16.16
CA GLN A 310 -28.00 47.75 15.86
C GLN A 310 -29.52 47.76 15.99
N GLN A 311 -30.22 46.70 15.57
CA GLN A 311 -31.67 46.58 15.75
C GLN A 311 -32.11 46.45 17.22
N ASN A 312 -31.24 45.90 18.08
CA ASN A 312 -31.49 45.83 19.52
C ASN A 312 -31.14 47.14 20.24
N GLU A 313 -30.17 47.92 19.74
CA GLU A 313 -29.87 49.27 20.24
C GLU A 313 -30.96 50.28 19.87
N GLU A 314 -31.52 50.21 18.65
CA GLU A 314 -32.64 51.06 18.22
C GLU A 314 -33.95 50.76 19.00
N LYS A 315 -34.24 49.48 19.27
CA LYS A 315 -35.38 49.08 20.13
C LYS A 315 -35.17 49.40 21.62
N GLY A 316 -33.93 49.51 22.09
CA GLY A 316 -33.60 49.93 23.46
C GLY A 316 -33.63 51.44 23.66
N ALA A 317 -33.44 52.22 22.59
CA ALA A 317 -33.47 53.69 22.62
C ALA A 317 -34.90 54.26 22.57
N GLU A 318 -35.84 53.62 21.89
CA GLU A 318 -37.26 54.03 21.88
C GLU A 318 -37.97 53.75 23.22
N ALA A 319 -37.47 52.81 24.04
CA ALA A 319 -38.05 52.47 25.34
C ALA A 319 -37.53 53.32 26.52
N ASN A 320 -36.47 54.13 26.34
CA ASN A 320 -35.84 54.92 27.41
C ASN A 320 -35.99 56.44 27.25
N ALA A 321 -36.81 56.92 26.32
CA ALA A 321 -37.12 58.35 26.15
C ALA A 321 -38.25 58.86 27.07
N GLU A 322 -38.96 57.96 27.77
CA GLU A 322 -39.86 58.33 28.85
C GLU A 322 -39.30 57.84 30.19
N LEU A 323 -38.98 58.81 31.06
CA LEU A 323 -38.74 58.72 32.51
C LEU A 323 -37.29 58.98 32.96
N THR A 324 -37.08 60.18 33.49
CA THR A 324 -36.04 60.52 34.48
C THR A 324 -36.57 61.71 35.29
N PRO A 325 -36.16 62.00 36.55
CA PRO A 325 -35.57 61.24 37.68
C PRO A 325 -36.34 61.59 39.02
N PRO A 326 -35.81 61.62 40.27
CA PRO A 326 -34.47 61.29 40.82
C PRO A 326 -34.41 60.53 42.19
N GLY A 327 -33.21 60.06 42.59
CA GLY A 327 -32.89 59.85 44.02
C GLY A 327 -31.82 58.81 44.39
N GLN A 328 -30.56 59.28 44.51
CA GLN A 328 -29.50 58.94 45.49
C GLN A 328 -29.43 57.57 46.24
N ALA A 329 -28.21 56.97 46.22
CA ALA A 329 -27.34 56.70 47.40
C ALA A 329 -26.73 55.27 47.53
N THR A 330 -25.38 55.24 47.48
CA THR A 330 -24.41 54.55 48.37
C THR A 330 -24.39 53.01 48.57
N GLY A 331 -23.20 52.42 48.31
CA GLY A 331 -22.46 51.61 49.31
C GLY A 331 -22.30 50.09 49.04
N PRO A 332 -21.19 49.45 49.49
CA PRO A 332 -20.59 48.27 48.86
C PRO A 332 -20.56 46.98 49.74
N GLU A 333 -19.81 45.97 49.26
CA GLU A 333 -19.08 44.89 49.99
C GLU A 333 -19.56 43.41 49.93
N SER A 334 -18.60 42.58 49.48
CA SER A 334 -18.19 41.25 50.02
C SER A 334 -19.19 40.07 49.88
N ALA A 335 -18.84 38.78 49.90
CA ALA A 335 -17.66 38.04 50.33
C ALA A 335 -17.63 36.63 49.69
N GLU A 336 -16.54 35.94 49.98
CA GLU A 336 -16.06 34.62 49.57
C GLU A 336 -16.88 33.39 50.03
N GLY A 337 -16.53 32.23 49.44
CA GLY A 337 -16.78 30.88 49.95
C GLY A 337 -16.91 29.91 48.76
N GLY A 338 -16.02 28.95 48.47
CA GLY A 338 -15.23 28.09 49.35
C GLY A 338 -15.95 26.73 49.47
N GLY A 339 -15.45 25.68 48.80
CA GLY A 339 -16.00 24.33 48.93
C GLY A 339 -15.34 23.29 48.01
N GLU A 340 -14.50 22.45 48.61
CA GLU A 340 -13.68 21.39 48.01
C GLU A 340 -14.46 20.13 47.54
N LEU A 341 -13.78 19.42 46.63
CA LEU A 341 -13.91 18.03 46.12
C LEU A 341 -13.99 16.96 47.25
N PRO A 342 -14.45 15.70 47.01
CA PRO A 342 -13.68 14.63 46.32
C PRO A 342 -14.54 13.61 45.50
N ALA A 343 -14.10 13.06 44.36
CA ALA A 343 -13.16 11.96 44.05
C ALA A 343 -13.82 10.57 43.81
N GLN A 344 -13.14 9.78 42.96
CA GLN A 344 -13.23 8.31 42.72
C GLN A 344 -14.38 7.84 41.81
N GLN A 345 -14.28 6.83 40.93
CA GLN A 345 -13.29 5.81 40.54
C GLN A 345 -13.83 5.13 39.25
N GLU A 346 -13.02 4.92 38.21
CA GLU A 346 -12.47 3.63 37.71
C GLU A 346 -13.36 2.68 36.87
N LEU A 347 -12.78 2.30 35.69
CA LEU A 347 -12.87 1.04 34.90
C LEU A 347 -14.26 0.59 34.37
N ILE A 348 -14.41 -0.05 33.20
CA ILE A 348 -13.83 -1.33 32.77
C ILE A 348 -13.89 -1.47 31.22
N ALA A 349 -12.86 -2.12 30.67
CA ALA A 349 -12.74 -2.62 29.30
C ALA A 349 -13.38 -4.00 29.12
N VAL A 350 -13.86 -4.31 27.90
CA VAL A 350 -13.89 -5.66 27.30
C VAL A 350 -13.55 -5.53 25.82
#